data_AF-A0AAI8YR18-F1
#
_entry.id   AF-A0AAI8YR18-F1
#
_cell.length_a   1.000
_cell.length_b   1.000
_cell.length_c   1.000
_cell.angle_alpha   90.00
_cell.angle_beta   90.00
_cell.angle_gamma   90.00
#
_symmetry.space_group_name_H-M   'P 1'
#
loop_
_entity.id
_entity.type
_entity.pdbx_description
1 polymer ?
#
loop_
_entity_poly.entity_id
_entity_poly.type
_entity_poly.pdbx_seq_one_letter_code
_entity_poly.pdbx_strand_id
1 'polypeptide(L)'
;MIDKCVALDEVINLMNPNQSRYFGWNFLAMKKYKTVEFRRGSGSRSEDDVFMWAEFALSFLQASVRLQSASSLKDYPASVGGLSMFISFVQLPDKPGMNDSVHLGRLFAGKRPDEKVSPVPVGKLSPEKQKKLEKKLKADALSNPMLTKVYYAQSAGII
;
A
#
# COMPACT_ATOMS: atom_id res chain seq x y z
N MET A 1 5.81 3.44 -16.47
CA MET A 1 5.33 4.37 -15.43
C MET A 1 3.82 4.45 -15.57
N ILE A 2 3.10 4.67 -14.47
CA ILE A 2 1.64 4.55 -14.40
C ILE A 2 0.88 5.55 -15.29
N ASP A 3 1.49 6.70 -15.56
CA ASP A 3 1.05 7.75 -16.50
C ASP A 3 0.94 7.27 -17.96
N LYS A 4 1.58 6.13 -18.30
CA LYS A 4 1.50 5.53 -19.63
C LYS A 4 0.41 4.46 -19.75
N CYS A 5 -0.27 4.12 -18.67
CA CYS A 5 -1.35 3.14 -18.69
C CYS A 5 -2.63 3.79 -19.22
N VAL A 6 -3.23 3.20 -20.26
CA VAL A 6 -4.49 3.65 -20.87
C VAL A 6 -5.68 2.78 -20.48
N ALA A 7 -5.42 1.60 -19.89
CA ALA A 7 -6.45 0.68 -19.44
C ALA A 7 -6.26 0.25 -17.97
N LEU A 8 -7.37 -0.09 -17.31
CA LEU A 8 -7.37 -0.56 -15.92
C LEU A 8 -6.47 -1.78 -15.73
N ASP A 9 -6.48 -2.71 -16.68
CA ASP A 9 -5.66 -3.93 -16.64
C ASP A 9 -4.16 -3.65 -16.68
N GLU A 10 -3.74 -2.60 -17.39
CA GLU A 10 -2.33 -2.19 -17.44
C GLU A 10 -1.90 -1.64 -16.08
N VAL A 11 -2.75 -0.84 -15.43
CA VAL A 11 -2.50 -0.34 -14.07
C VAL A 11 -2.40 -1.51 -13.09
N ILE A 12 -3.32 -2.47 -13.15
CA ILE A 12 -3.32 -3.65 -12.28
C ILE A 12 -2.05 -4.48 -12.49
N ASN A 13 -1.66 -4.73 -13.73
CA ASN A 13 -0.47 -5.53 -14.05
C ASN A 13 0.82 -4.82 -13.62
N LEU A 14 0.87 -3.49 -13.76
CA LEU A 14 2.00 -2.68 -13.33
C LEU A 14 2.14 -2.65 -11.80
N MET A 15 1.03 -2.41 -11.09
CA MET A 15 1.05 -2.17 -9.64
C MET A 15 0.93 -3.46 -8.82
N ASN A 16 0.47 -4.55 -9.43
CA ASN A 16 0.29 -5.84 -8.79
C ASN A 16 0.83 -6.97 -9.70
N PRO A 17 2.14 -6.97 -10.02
CA PRO A 17 2.72 -7.88 -11.00
C PRO A 17 2.50 -9.34 -10.60
N ASN A 18 2.27 -10.18 -11.60
CA ASN A 18 1.94 -11.59 -11.45
C ASN A 18 0.72 -11.86 -10.54
N GLN A 19 -0.14 -10.84 -10.35
CA GLN A 19 -1.30 -10.92 -9.46
C GLN A 19 -0.91 -11.33 -8.02
N SER A 20 0.34 -11.04 -7.65
CA SER A 20 0.93 -11.41 -6.37
C SER A 20 0.17 -10.80 -5.21
N ARG A 21 -0.12 -11.61 -4.20
CA ARG A 21 -0.82 -11.19 -2.99
C ARG A 21 0.09 -10.62 -1.90
N TYR A 22 1.39 -10.52 -2.15
CA TYR A 22 2.37 -10.09 -1.15
C TYR A 22 2.74 -8.61 -1.25
N PHE A 23 2.08 -7.85 -2.13
CA PHE A 23 2.18 -6.40 -2.14
C PHE A 23 1.27 -5.80 -1.05
N GLY A 24 1.75 -4.72 -0.41
CA GLY A 24 0.99 -3.99 0.61
C GLY A 24 -0.25 -3.27 0.06
N TRP A 25 -0.32 -3.12 -1.26
CA TRP A 25 -1.45 -2.53 -1.97
C TRP A 25 -2.00 -3.58 -2.94
N ASN A 26 -3.28 -3.89 -2.84
CA ASN A 26 -3.95 -4.86 -3.69
C ASN A 26 -4.84 -4.17 -4.72
N PHE A 27 -4.32 -4.09 -5.95
CA PHE A 27 -5.01 -3.47 -7.08
C PHE A 27 -5.98 -4.43 -7.78
N LEU A 28 -5.95 -5.74 -7.48
CA LEU A 28 -6.87 -6.72 -8.08
C LEU A 28 -8.34 -6.43 -7.72
N ALA A 29 -8.58 -5.82 -6.56
CA ALA A 29 -9.92 -5.44 -6.10
C ALA A 29 -10.61 -4.44 -7.05
N MET A 30 -9.85 -3.66 -7.83
CA MET A 30 -10.41 -2.68 -8.75
C MET A 30 -11.29 -3.30 -9.84
N LYS A 31 -11.06 -4.56 -10.24
CA LYS A 31 -11.92 -5.22 -11.24
C LYS A 31 -13.36 -5.34 -10.76
N LYS A 32 -13.54 -5.69 -9.49
CA LYS A 32 -14.84 -6.00 -8.89
C LYS A 32 -15.44 -4.86 -8.07
N TYR A 33 -14.64 -4.31 -7.16
CA TYR A 33 -15.11 -3.38 -6.13
C TYR A 33 -14.77 -1.92 -6.44
N LYS A 34 -13.99 -1.66 -7.50
CA LYS A 34 -13.49 -0.31 -7.82
C LYS A 34 -12.71 0.34 -6.67
N THR A 35 -12.10 -0.49 -5.82
CA THR A 35 -11.28 -0.07 -4.67
C THR A 35 -9.84 -0.58 -4.82
N VAL A 36 -8.90 0.14 -4.20
CA VAL A 36 -7.55 -0.37 -3.92
C VAL A 36 -7.51 -0.76 -2.45
N GLU A 37 -7.21 -2.03 -2.18
CA GLU A 37 -7.19 -2.54 -0.82
C GLU A 37 -5.81 -2.37 -0.20
N PHE A 38 -5.74 -1.56 0.87
CA PHE A 38 -4.57 -1.44 1.71
C PHE A 38 -4.45 -2.71 2.56
N ARG A 39 -3.44 -3.53 2.26
CA ARG A 39 -3.11 -4.70 3.08
C ARG A 39 -2.20 -4.24 4.19
N ARG A 40 -2.74 -4.26 5.42
CA ARG A 40 -2.02 -3.88 6.65
C ARG A 40 -0.58 -4.39 6.66
N GLY A 41 0.32 -3.59 7.21
CA GLY A 41 1.63 -4.09 7.61
C GLY A 41 1.49 -5.31 8.52
N SER A 42 2.43 -6.25 8.41
CA SER A 42 2.42 -7.54 9.11
C SER A 42 2.59 -7.46 10.64
N GLY A 43 2.35 -6.30 11.27
CA GLY A 43 2.84 -5.99 12.61
C GLY A 43 1.96 -5.17 13.55
N SER A 44 0.74 -4.74 13.20
CA SER A 44 -0.11 -4.00 14.16
C SER A 44 -0.46 -4.85 15.37
N ARG A 45 -0.08 -4.38 16.56
CA ARG A 45 -0.28 -5.05 17.87
C ARG A 45 -1.24 -4.28 18.78
N SER A 46 -1.57 -3.03 18.46
CA SER A 46 -2.56 -2.22 19.18
C SER A 46 -3.52 -1.50 18.22
N GLU A 47 -4.57 -0.90 18.79
CA GLU A 47 -5.51 -0.04 18.06
C GLU A 47 -4.79 1.19 17.48
N ASP A 48 -3.85 1.79 18.22
CA ASP A 48 -3.03 2.90 17.72
C ASP A 48 -2.25 2.53 16.46
N ASP A 49 -1.74 1.29 16.37
CA ASP A 49 -1.04 0.85 15.16
C ASP A 49 -2.01 0.75 13.97
N VAL A 50 -3.29 0.46 14.21
CA VAL A 50 -4.31 0.43 13.15
C VAL A 50 -4.66 1.85 12.73
N PHE A 51 -4.94 2.74 13.68
CA PHE A 51 -5.23 4.15 13.40
C PHE A 51 -4.05 4.84 12.70
N MET A 52 -2.82 4.53 13.07
CA MET A 52 -1.61 4.98 12.37
C MET A 52 -1.62 4.64 10.88
N TRP A 53 -1.95 3.39 10.51
CA TRP A 53 -2.00 3.00 9.09
C TRP A 53 -3.20 3.59 8.35
N ALA A 54 -4.35 3.71 9.02
CA ALA A 54 -5.54 4.32 8.45
C ALA A 54 -5.30 5.81 8.15
N GLU A 55 -4.73 6.52 9.13
CA GLU A 55 -4.40 7.94 9.00
C GLU A 55 -3.35 8.17 7.92
N PHE A 56 -2.31 7.34 7.87
CA PHE A 56 -1.33 7.38 6.80
C PHE A 56 -1.97 7.28 5.41
N ALA A 57 -2.85 6.29 5.20
CA ALA A 57 -3.50 6.09 3.92
C ALA A 57 -4.40 7.26 3.53
N LEU A 58 -5.20 7.78 4.48
CA LEU A 58 -6.09 8.93 4.25
C LEU A 58 -5.30 10.21 3.95
N SER A 59 -4.31 10.53 4.79
CA SER A 59 -3.45 11.70 4.63
C SER A 59 -2.69 11.65 3.29
N PHE A 60 -2.16 10.49 2.91
CA PHE A 60 -1.49 10.32 1.62
C PHE A 60 -2.43 10.54 0.43
N LEU A 61 -3.65 10.01 0.49
CA LEU A 61 -4.66 10.20 -0.55
C LEU A 61 -5.07 11.68 -0.67
N GLN A 62 -5.33 12.35 0.46
CA GLN A 62 -5.68 13.77 0.48
C GLN A 62 -4.54 14.64 -0.07
N ALA A 63 -3.30 14.34 0.32
CA ALA A 63 -2.11 15.01 -0.21
C ALA A 63 -1.98 14.79 -1.72
N SER A 64 -2.22 13.57 -2.21
CA SER A 64 -2.19 13.24 -3.63
C SER A 64 -3.25 13.97 -4.44
N VAL A 65 -4.46 14.17 -3.88
CA VAL A 65 -5.53 14.94 -4.53
C VAL A 65 -5.20 16.44 -4.59
N ARG A 66 -4.58 16.98 -3.53
CA ARG A 66 -4.13 18.38 -3.50
C ARG A 66 -2.93 18.63 -4.40
N LEU A 67 -2.13 17.60 -4.68
CA LEU A 67 -1.01 17.69 -5.59
C LEU A 67 -1.54 17.88 -7.01
N GLN A 68 -1.42 19.10 -7.53
CA GLN A 68 -1.99 19.50 -8.82
C GLN A 68 -1.42 18.72 -10.01
N SER A 69 -0.24 18.10 -9.87
CA SER A 69 0.39 17.32 -10.93
C SER A 69 1.26 16.19 -10.37
N ALA A 70 1.25 15.04 -11.06
CA ALA A 70 2.15 13.93 -10.79
C ALA A 70 3.64 14.31 -10.99
N SER A 71 3.94 15.32 -11.82
CA SER A 71 5.32 15.80 -11.99
C SER A 71 5.90 16.39 -10.70
N SER A 72 5.06 17.01 -9.87
CA SER A 72 5.44 17.61 -8.59
C SER A 72 5.80 16.57 -7.52
N LEU A 73 5.50 15.28 -7.74
CA LEU A 73 6.01 14.22 -6.85
C LEU A 73 7.54 14.16 -6.85
N LYS A 74 8.20 14.61 -7.93
CA LYS A 74 9.67 14.60 -8.05
C LYS A 74 10.34 15.56 -7.07
N ASP A 75 9.61 16.53 -6.55
CA ASP A 75 10.10 17.50 -5.56
C ASP A 75 10.27 16.86 -4.17
N TYR A 76 9.66 15.69 -3.96
CA TYR A 76 9.76 14.92 -2.73
C TYR A 76 10.75 13.76 -2.89
N PRO A 77 11.82 13.70 -2.09
CA PRO A 77 12.75 12.59 -2.12
C PRO A 77 12.06 11.25 -1.85
N ALA A 78 12.52 10.17 -2.49
CA ALA A 78 12.08 8.81 -2.18
C ALA A 78 12.72 8.30 -0.87
N SER A 79 12.41 8.97 0.24
CA SER A 79 12.84 8.66 1.60
C SER A 79 11.68 8.84 2.60
N VAL A 80 11.88 8.39 3.83
CA VAL A 80 10.92 8.64 4.93
C VAL A 80 10.69 10.15 5.13
N GLY A 81 11.75 10.95 5.06
CA GLY A 81 11.66 12.42 5.18
C GLY A 81 10.88 13.05 4.03
N GLY A 82 11.08 12.59 2.79
CA GLY A 82 10.31 13.09 1.64
C GLY A 82 8.82 12.74 1.73
N LEU A 83 8.47 11.56 2.26
CA LEU A 83 7.08 11.18 2.53
C LEU A 83 6.44 12.09 3.61
N SER A 84 7.15 12.34 4.71
CA SER A 84 6.70 13.26 5.76
C SER A 84 6.50 14.68 5.22
N MET A 85 7.44 15.15 4.38
CA MET A 85 7.36 16.44 3.71
C MET A 85 6.15 16.53 2.77
N PHE A 86 5.90 15.48 1.97
CA PHE A 86 4.76 15.40 1.07
C PHE A 86 3.42 15.56 1.79
N ILE A 87 3.22 14.80 2.88
CA ILE A 87 2.00 14.85 3.67
C ILE A 87 1.83 16.21 4.36
N SER A 88 2.93 16.78 4.86
CA SER A 88 2.89 18.05 5.61
C SER A 88 2.74 19.28 4.70
N PHE A 89 3.33 19.25 3.50
CA PHE A 89 3.33 20.37 2.55
C PHE A 89 1.92 20.81 2.16
N VAL A 90 1.03 19.85 1.98
CA VAL A 90 -0.34 20.13 1.54
C VAL A 90 -1.20 20.79 2.62
N GLN A 91 -0.67 21.05 3.82
CA GLN A 91 -1.33 21.74 4.94
C GLN A 91 -2.74 21.21 5.17
N LEU A 92 -2.84 19.90 5.39
CA LEU A 92 -4.11 19.27 5.73
C LEU A 92 -4.56 19.76 7.12
N PRO A 93 -5.87 19.97 7.32
CA PRO A 93 -6.38 20.39 8.61
C PRO A 93 -6.22 19.25 9.62
N ASP A 94 -5.52 19.50 10.73
CA ASP A 94 -5.37 18.57 11.85
C ASP A 94 -6.66 18.53 12.66
N LYS A 95 -7.37 17.39 12.62
CA LYS A 95 -8.63 17.17 13.33
C LYS A 95 -8.65 15.76 13.93
N PRO A 96 -9.21 15.56 15.14
CA PRO A 96 -9.38 14.22 15.68
C PRO A 96 -10.13 13.30 14.72
N GLY A 97 -9.54 12.15 14.40
CA GLY A 97 -10.07 11.18 13.44
C GLY A 97 -9.95 11.56 11.96
N MET A 98 -9.26 12.65 11.62
CA MET A 98 -8.93 13.03 10.25
C MET A 98 -7.67 13.91 10.18
N ASN A 99 -6.61 13.37 9.59
CA ASN A 99 -5.28 13.99 9.55
C ASN A 99 -4.70 14.19 10.96
N ASP A 100 -5.04 13.28 11.88
CA ASP A 100 -4.63 13.37 13.28
C ASP A 100 -3.11 13.26 13.40
N SER A 101 -2.50 14.37 13.80
CA SER A 101 -1.04 14.48 13.87
C SER A 101 -0.41 13.50 14.87
N VAL A 102 -1.16 13.00 15.86
CA VAL A 102 -0.66 11.99 16.81
C VAL A 102 -0.34 10.68 16.11
N HIS A 103 -1.23 10.25 15.20
CA HIS A 103 -1.07 9.00 14.46
C HIS A 103 0.04 9.08 13.41
N LEU A 104 0.15 10.21 12.71
CA LEU A 104 1.26 10.46 11.79
C LEU A 104 2.59 10.60 12.55
N GLY A 105 2.60 11.29 13.69
CA GLY A 105 3.76 11.40 14.56
C GLY A 105 4.28 10.03 15.00
N ARG A 106 3.38 9.12 15.38
CA ARG A 106 3.73 7.72 15.69
C ARG A 106 4.34 6.99 14.50
N LEU A 107 3.83 7.18 13.28
CA LEU A 107 4.35 6.54 12.07
C LEU A 107 5.82 6.91 11.82
N PHE A 108 6.16 8.18 12.00
CA PHE A 108 7.50 8.71 11.75
C PHE A 108 8.44 8.65 12.97
N ALA A 109 7.91 8.30 14.15
CA ALA A 109 8.69 8.23 15.38
C ALA A 109 9.87 7.26 15.26
N GLY A 110 11.06 7.73 15.63
CA GLY A 110 12.28 6.93 15.62
C GLY A 110 12.83 6.59 14.22
N LYS A 111 12.30 7.20 13.15
CA LYS A 111 12.79 7.04 11.78
C LYS A 111 13.74 8.17 11.40
N ARG A 112 14.83 7.87 10.68
CA ARG A 112 15.68 8.93 10.13
C ARG A 112 15.10 9.49 8.83
N PRO A 113 15.20 10.81 8.58
CA PRO A 113 14.67 11.42 7.34
C PRO A 113 15.27 10.86 6.04
N ASP A 114 16.52 10.36 6.10
CA ASP A 114 17.26 9.81 4.98
C ASP A 114 17.08 8.28 4.79
N GLU A 115 16.27 7.63 5.64
CA GLU A 115 15.97 6.21 5.47
C GLU A 115 15.33 5.95 4.09
N LYS A 116 16.00 5.10 3.30
CA LYS A 116 15.60 4.75 1.93
C LYS A 116 14.32 3.91 1.92
N VAL A 117 13.51 4.13 0.89
CA VAL A 117 12.22 3.45 0.63
C VAL A 117 12.35 1.97 0.28
N SER A 118 13.54 1.51 -0.13
CA SER A 118 13.71 0.12 -0.53
C SER A 118 13.48 -0.81 0.66
N PRO A 119 12.55 -1.77 0.57
CA PRO A 119 12.37 -2.75 1.62
C PRO A 119 13.71 -3.43 1.88
N VAL A 120 14.12 -3.49 3.15
CA VAL A 120 15.28 -4.29 3.53
C VAL A 120 14.95 -5.72 3.11
N PRO A 121 15.75 -6.33 2.21
CA PRO A 121 15.50 -7.70 1.82
C PRO A 121 15.42 -8.56 3.07
N VAL A 122 14.41 -9.41 3.14
CA VAL A 122 14.39 -10.45 4.16
C VAL A 122 15.69 -11.22 3.95
N GLY A 123 16.60 -11.11 4.93
CA GLY A 123 17.90 -11.76 4.88
C GLY A 123 17.76 -13.28 4.85
N LYS A 124 18.85 -14.02 5.08
CA LYS A 124 18.75 -15.48 5.17
C LYS A 124 17.74 -15.88 6.26
N LEU A 125 16.66 -16.53 5.83
CA LEU A 125 15.68 -17.12 6.72
C LEU A 125 16.30 -18.33 7.43
N SER A 126 15.87 -18.58 8.66
CA SER A 126 16.16 -19.86 9.30
C SER A 126 15.52 -21.01 8.49
N PRO A 127 16.06 -22.23 8.53
CA PRO A 127 15.49 -23.38 7.81
C PRO A 127 13.99 -23.58 8.08
N GLU A 128 13.56 -23.36 9.32
CA GLU A 128 12.15 -23.44 9.73
C GLU A 128 11.28 -22.36 9.05
N LYS A 129 11.74 -21.11 9.04
CA LYS A 129 11.03 -20.00 8.40
C LYS A 129 10.99 -20.17 6.88
N GLN A 130 12.07 -20.69 6.30
CA GLN A 130 12.15 -21.01 4.88
C GLN A 130 11.12 -22.10 4.50
N LYS A 131 11.08 -23.21 5.25
CA LYS A 131 10.08 -24.27 5.04
C LYS A 131 8.64 -23.77 5.20
N LYS A 132 8.40 -22.89 6.19
CA LYS A 132 7.09 -22.24 6.39
C LYS A 132 6.72 -21.34 5.21
N LEU A 133 7.66 -20.56 4.70
CA LEU A 133 7.46 -19.70 3.53
C LEU A 133 7.13 -20.53 2.29
N GLU A 134 7.89 -21.58 2.01
CA GLU A 134 7.65 -22.48 0.87
C GLU A 134 6.29 -23.17 0.94
N LYS A 135 5.90 -23.67 2.13
CA LYS A 135 4.56 -24.25 2.34
C LYS A 135 3.47 -23.22 2.05
N LYS A 136 3.67 -21.97 2.51
CA LYS A 136 2.72 -20.88 2.29
C LYS A 136 2.63 -20.49 0.81
N LEU A 137 3.76 -20.34 0.12
CA LEU A 137 3.81 -20.04 -1.31
C LEU A 137 3.10 -21.11 -2.14
N LYS A 138 3.32 -22.39 -1.84
CA LYS A 138 2.62 -23.51 -2.51
C LYS A 138 1.10 -23.45 -2.29
N ALA A 139 0.65 -23.22 -1.05
CA ALA A 139 -0.77 -23.09 -0.75
C ALA A 139 -1.40 -21.87 -1.44
N ASP A 140 -0.69 -20.73 -1.44
CA ASP A 140 -1.14 -19.49 -2.07
C ASP A 140 -1.13 -19.55 -3.61
N ALA A 141 -0.31 -20.42 -4.23
CA ALA A 141 -0.34 -20.66 -5.67
C ALA A 141 -1.60 -21.43 -6.11
N LEU A 142 -2.18 -22.25 -5.23
CA LEU A 142 -3.38 -23.04 -5.53
C LEU A 142 -4.67 -22.21 -5.49
N SER A 143 -4.71 -21.13 -4.69
CA SER A 143 -5.88 -20.28 -4.62
C SER A 143 -5.53 -18.84 -4.32
N ASN A 144 -6.11 -17.94 -5.12
CA ASN A 144 -6.15 -16.53 -4.80
C ASN A 144 -7.60 -16.08 -4.57
N PRO A 145 -8.09 -16.05 -3.31
CA PRO A 145 -9.41 -15.53 -2.95
C PRO A 145 -9.92 -14.31 -3.71
N MET A 146 -9.07 -13.33 -4.02
CA MET A 146 -9.49 -12.16 -4.79
C MET A 146 -9.74 -12.50 -6.26
N LEU A 147 -8.89 -13.30 -6.89
CA LEU A 147 -9.12 -13.79 -8.25
C LEU A 147 -10.35 -14.70 -8.31
N THR A 148 -10.54 -15.57 -7.31
CA THR A 148 -11.75 -16.40 -7.20
C THR A 148 -13.01 -15.54 -7.17
N LYS A 149 -13.01 -14.47 -6.36
CA LYS A 149 -14.14 -13.53 -6.27
C LYS A 149 -14.37 -12.73 -7.55
N VAL A 150 -13.30 -12.39 -8.28
CA VAL A 150 -13.37 -11.69 -9.57
C VAL A 150 -13.91 -12.62 -10.64
N TYR A 151 -13.37 -13.83 -10.77
CA TYR A 151 -13.83 -14.85 -11.71
C TYR A 151 -15.31 -15.17 -11.53
N TYR A 152 -15.74 -15.38 -10.29
CA TYR A 152 -17.16 -15.57 -9.99
C TYR A 152 -18.03 -14.38 -10.43
N ALA A 153 -17.57 -13.15 -10.18
CA ALA A 153 -18.34 -11.96 -10.56
C ALA A 153 -18.46 -11.83 -12.08
N GLN A 154 -17.39 -12.18 -12.82
CA GLN A 154 -17.41 -12.22 -14.29
C GLN A 154 -18.35 -13.32 -14.81
N SER A 155 -18.25 -14.54 -14.27
CA SER A 155 -19.11 -15.65 -14.71
C SER A 155 -20.59 -15.43 -14.37
N ALA A 156 -20.87 -14.61 -13.35
CA ALA A 156 -22.22 -14.22 -12.95
C ALA A 156 -22.73 -12.95 -13.66
N GLY A 157 -21.95 -12.31 -14.55
CA GLY A 157 -22.32 -11.08 -15.25
C GLY A 157 -22.48 -9.85 -14.36
N ILE A 158 -21.87 -9.85 -13.16
CA ILE A 158 -21.90 -8.72 -12.22
C ILE A 158 -20.88 -7.65 -12.65
N ILE A 159 -19.78 -8.07 -13.28
CA ILE A 159 -18.74 -7.24 -13.88
C ILE A 159 -18.30 -7.80 -15.23
#